data_AF-A0AB34JZB7-F1
#
_entry.id   AF-A0AB34JZB7-F1
#
_cell.length_a   1.000
_cell.length_b   1.000
_cell.length_c   1.000
_cell.angle_alpha   90.00
_cell.angle_beta   90.00
_cell.angle_gamma   90.00
#
_symmetry.space_group_name_H-M   'P 1'
#
loop_
_entity.id
_entity.type
_entity.pdbx_description
1 polymer ?
#
loop_
_entity_poly.entity_id
_entity_poly.type
_entity_poly.pdbx_seq_one_letter_code
_entity_poly.pdbx_strand_id
1 'polypeptide(L)'
;MGRVWLLLGAVAHASALPRLSTRSAPPPPLIHRREAVHAAAACAAASLLPFPAPRAFAAPAAKIDLNEQLLLILRVKEAASQEVRLIKTGKYRELQRLNVKRAVRFMLDNYALGERFVKASSFAPASQVVAATQYGQAAVEGLIQIMEYFPDKLVANDLTSEQEKFVIAALASTDKNIDLFCSLMPPAALAAAKAQIEEENKLNDQEYREVNDGSDLINMPSSK
;
A
#
# COMPACT_ATOMS: atom_id res chain seq x y z
N MET A 1 -35.35 22.76 -50.00
CA MET A 1 -34.54 22.62 -51.24
C MET A 1 -33.12 22.27 -50.81
N GLY A 2 -32.51 21.11 -51.07
CA GLY A 2 -32.94 19.90 -51.77
C GLY A 2 -31.89 18.77 -51.61
N ARG A 3 -32.35 17.54 -51.93
CA ARG A 3 -31.62 16.30 -52.34
C ARG A 3 -30.73 15.63 -51.27
N VAL A 4 -31.06 14.48 -50.66
CA VAL A 4 -31.48 13.13 -51.11
C VAL A 4 -30.45 12.42 -52.01
N TRP A 5 -29.75 11.44 -51.41
CA TRP A 5 -29.19 10.16 -51.92
C TRP A 5 -29.09 9.25 -50.66
N LEU A 6 -29.81 8.12 -50.41
CA LEU A 6 -29.85 6.79 -51.06
C LEU A 6 -28.42 6.29 -51.38
N LEU A 7 -27.89 5.14 -50.95
CA LEU A 7 -28.43 3.81 -50.67
C LEU A 7 -27.31 2.94 -50.05
N LEU A 8 -27.71 2.04 -49.14
CA LEU A 8 -27.36 0.60 -49.08
C LEU A 8 -25.88 0.13 -49.13
N GLY A 9 -25.49 -0.68 -48.14
CA GLY A 9 -24.26 -1.49 -48.23
C GLY A 9 -23.89 -2.24 -46.96
N ALA A 10 -24.77 -3.13 -46.49
CA ALA A 10 -24.39 -4.15 -45.52
C ALA A 10 -23.48 -5.18 -46.20
N VAL A 11 -22.25 -5.35 -45.71
CA VAL A 11 -21.45 -6.55 -45.95
C VAL A 11 -20.84 -6.98 -44.62
N ALA A 12 -21.45 -7.98 -44.01
CA ALA A 12 -20.86 -8.75 -42.92
C ALA A 12 -19.71 -9.59 -43.48
N HIS A 13 -18.47 -9.24 -43.15
CA HIS A 13 -17.32 -10.15 -43.30
C HIS A 13 -17.17 -10.94 -41.99
N ALA A 14 -17.79 -12.12 -41.96
CA ALA A 14 -17.54 -13.13 -40.95
C ALA A 14 -16.21 -13.83 -41.28
N SER A 15 -15.12 -13.33 -40.69
CA SER A 15 -13.85 -14.07 -40.66
C SER A 15 -13.94 -15.17 -39.60
N ALA A 16 -14.09 -16.41 -40.05
CA ALA A 16 -14.07 -17.60 -39.21
C ALA A 16 -12.65 -17.82 -38.66
N LEU A 17 -12.45 -17.56 -37.37
CA LEU A 17 -11.26 -18.00 -36.63
C LEU A 17 -11.36 -19.50 -36.33
N PRO A 18 -10.26 -20.26 -36.41
CA PRO A 18 -10.24 -21.65 -36.00
C PRO A 18 -10.44 -21.77 -34.49
N ARG A 19 -11.49 -22.49 -34.08
CA ARG A 19 -11.71 -22.87 -32.68
C ARG A 19 -10.62 -23.83 -32.23
N LEU A 20 -9.63 -23.33 -31.51
CA LEU A 20 -8.74 -24.16 -30.70
C LEU A 20 -9.56 -24.78 -29.56
N SER A 21 -9.78 -26.09 -29.67
CA SER A 21 -10.39 -26.90 -28.62
C SER A 21 -9.45 -26.96 -27.42
N THR A 22 -9.67 -26.11 -26.41
CA THR A 22 -8.99 -26.22 -25.13
C THR A 22 -9.52 -27.46 -24.40
N ARG A 23 -8.69 -28.50 -24.37
CA ARG A 23 -8.90 -29.68 -23.52
C ARG A 23 -8.78 -29.22 -22.06
N SER A 24 -9.90 -29.15 -21.34
CA SER A 24 -9.90 -28.81 -19.91
C SER A 24 -9.10 -29.86 -19.13
N ALA A 25 -8.07 -29.44 -18.41
CA ALA A 25 -7.44 -30.28 -17.39
C ALA A 25 -8.47 -30.59 -16.29
N PRO A 26 -8.48 -31.80 -15.70
CA PRO A 26 -9.32 -32.08 -14.55
C PRO A 26 -8.90 -31.18 -13.38
N PRO A 27 -9.85 -30.70 -12.56
CA PRO A 27 -9.51 -29.93 -11.37
C PRO A 27 -8.71 -30.79 -10.40
N PRO A 28 -7.75 -30.22 -9.64
CA PRO A 28 -7.09 -30.94 -8.57
C PRO A 28 -8.14 -31.38 -7.54
N PRO A 29 -7.97 -32.57 -6.92
CA PRO A 29 -8.89 -33.01 -5.88
C PRO A 29 -8.91 -31.99 -4.74
N LEU A 30 -10.11 -31.62 -4.31
CA LEU A 30 -10.34 -30.78 -3.14
C LEU A 30 -9.94 -31.57 -1.89
N ILE A 31 -8.72 -31.38 -1.43
CA ILE A 31 -8.26 -31.97 -0.17
C ILE A 31 -8.98 -31.26 0.96
N HIS A 32 -9.97 -31.92 1.55
CA HIS A 32 -10.59 -31.48 2.79
C HIS A 32 -9.55 -31.52 3.91
N ARG A 33 -9.40 -30.43 4.67
CA ARG A 33 -8.46 -30.28 5.81
C ARG A 33 -8.46 -31.44 6.82
N ARG A 34 -9.48 -32.30 6.83
CA ARG A 34 -9.58 -33.49 7.69
C ARG A 34 -8.89 -34.74 7.14
N GLU A 35 -8.65 -34.86 5.84
CA GLU A 35 -7.97 -36.03 5.25
C GLU A 35 -6.44 -35.95 5.34
N ALA A 36 -5.89 -34.74 5.46
CA ALA A 36 -4.45 -34.53 5.65
C ALA A 36 -3.92 -35.04 7.01
N VAL A 37 -4.81 -35.32 7.98
CA VAL A 37 -4.42 -35.81 9.32
C VAL A 37 -4.48 -37.34 9.42
N HIS A 38 -5.13 -38.04 8.48
CA HIS A 38 -5.19 -39.50 8.46
C HIS A 38 -4.17 -40.16 7.52
N ALA A 39 -3.51 -39.40 6.64
CA ALA A 39 -2.44 -39.88 5.77
C ALA A 39 -1.06 -39.98 6.47
N ALA A 40 -1.02 -40.11 7.80
CA ALA A 40 0.20 -40.29 8.59
C ALA A 40 0.33 -41.69 9.22
N ALA A 41 -0.54 -42.65 8.87
CA ALA A 41 -0.56 -43.96 9.51
C ALA A 41 -0.77 -45.11 8.50
N ALA A 42 0.13 -45.27 7.54
CA ALA A 42 0.30 -46.53 6.81
C ALA A 42 1.63 -46.54 6.03
N CYS A 43 2.72 -46.92 6.69
CA CYS A 43 3.91 -47.55 6.07
C CYS A 43 4.87 -48.01 7.18
N ALA A 44 4.38 -48.85 8.09
CA ALA A 44 5.23 -49.58 9.03
C ALA A 44 5.31 -51.04 8.56
N ALA A 45 6.18 -51.32 7.58
CA ALA A 45 6.77 -52.64 7.32
C ALA A 45 7.56 -52.61 6.00
N ALA A 46 8.80 -52.10 6.03
CA ALA A 46 9.91 -52.60 5.22
C ALA A 46 11.17 -51.77 5.48
N SER A 47 12.27 -52.48 5.75
CA SER A 47 13.67 -52.02 5.68
C SER A 47 14.26 -51.39 6.95
N LEU A 48 14.92 -52.23 7.75
CA LEU A 48 15.94 -51.86 8.74
C LEU A 48 17.20 -51.30 8.05
N LEU A 49 17.11 -50.10 7.50
CA LEU A 49 18.29 -49.29 7.18
C LEU A 49 18.20 -47.99 7.99
N PRO A 50 19.27 -47.59 8.72
CA PRO A 50 19.27 -46.35 9.48
C PRO A 50 19.31 -45.18 8.50
N PHE A 51 18.13 -44.71 8.07
CA PHE A 51 18.03 -43.43 7.39
C PHE A 51 18.30 -42.31 8.42
N PRO A 52 19.29 -41.42 8.17
CA PRO A 52 19.49 -40.28 9.03
C PRO A 52 18.20 -39.44 8.99
N ALA A 53 17.64 -39.16 10.17
CA ALA A 53 16.49 -38.28 10.31
C ALA A 53 16.78 -36.96 9.57
N PRO A 54 15.84 -36.46 8.75
CA PRO A 54 16.04 -35.18 8.08
C PRO A 54 16.25 -34.12 9.16
N ARG A 55 17.44 -33.52 9.19
CA ARG A 55 17.71 -32.34 10.00
C ARG A 55 16.82 -31.22 9.46
N ALA A 56 15.80 -30.86 10.21
CA ALA A 56 15.07 -29.63 9.97
C ALA A 56 16.07 -28.47 10.09
N PHE A 57 16.48 -27.91 8.96
CA PHE A 57 17.19 -26.63 8.97
C PHE A 57 16.20 -25.58 9.44
N ALA A 58 16.32 -25.16 10.70
CA ALA A 58 15.65 -23.98 11.19
C ALA A 58 16.19 -22.80 10.36
N ALA A 59 15.37 -22.28 9.44
CA ALA A 59 15.70 -21.04 8.76
C ALA A 59 15.91 -19.97 9.83
N PRO A 60 17.03 -19.23 9.83
CA PRO A 60 17.24 -18.17 10.79
C PRO A 60 16.10 -17.16 10.66
N ALA A 61 15.52 -16.74 11.79
CA ALA A 61 14.51 -15.70 11.80
C ALA A 61 15.07 -14.46 11.06
N ALA A 62 14.32 -13.97 10.08
CA ALA A 62 14.73 -12.80 9.31
C ALA A 62 14.99 -11.62 10.26
N LYS A 63 16.19 -11.03 10.18
CA LYS A 63 16.52 -9.83 10.96
C LYS A 63 15.61 -8.70 10.49
N ILE A 64 14.93 -8.05 11.43
CA ILE A 64 14.13 -6.86 11.13
C ILE A 64 15.10 -5.73 10.79
N ASP A 65 15.01 -5.22 9.56
CA ASP A 65 15.74 -4.02 9.15
C ASP A 65 14.94 -2.78 9.60
N LEU A 66 15.44 -2.12 10.66
CA LEU A 66 14.83 -0.89 11.19
C LEU A 66 14.84 0.25 10.17
N ASN A 67 15.90 0.38 9.37
CA ASN A 67 15.99 1.47 8.40
C ASN A 67 14.88 1.35 7.36
N GLU A 68 14.65 0.14 6.85
CA GLU A 68 13.54 -0.13 5.92
C GLU A 68 12.18 0.18 6.54
N GLN A 69 11.97 -0.15 7.83
CA GLN A 69 10.70 0.16 8.50
C GLN A 69 10.49 1.67 8.62
N LEU A 70 11.51 2.40 9.08
CA LEU A 70 11.44 3.85 9.27
C LEU A 70 11.28 4.58 7.94
N LEU A 71 11.97 4.13 6.89
CA LEU A 71 11.85 4.67 5.54
C LEU A 71 10.40 4.67 5.09
N LEU A 72 9.72 3.53 5.20
CA LEU A 72 8.36 3.38 4.69
C LEU A 72 7.30 4.03 5.59
N ILE A 73 7.54 4.13 6.90
CA ILE A 73 6.73 4.98 7.80
C ILE A 73 6.86 6.47 7.40
N LEU A 74 8.08 6.95 7.15
CA LEU A 74 8.32 8.32 6.74
C LEU A 74 7.76 8.61 5.33
N ARG A 75 7.73 7.63 4.43
CA ARG A 75 7.03 7.77 3.13
C ARG A 75 5.53 7.97 3.29
N VAL A 76 4.89 7.29 4.24
CA VAL A 76 3.48 7.55 4.57
C VAL A 76 3.30 8.97 5.12
N LYS A 77 4.24 9.46 5.93
CA LYS A 77 4.24 10.85 6.40
C LYS A 77 4.23 11.86 5.24
N GLU A 78 5.13 11.68 4.28
CA GLU A 78 5.18 12.53 3.09
C GLU A 78 3.88 12.46 2.29
N ALA A 79 3.34 11.25 2.08
CA ALA A 79 2.09 11.06 1.37
C ALA A 79 0.91 11.75 2.09
N ALA A 80 0.82 11.66 3.41
CA ALA A 80 -0.21 12.36 4.19
C ALA A 80 -0.10 13.89 4.05
N SER A 81 1.12 14.43 4.10
CA SER A 81 1.36 15.87 3.89
C SER A 81 1.02 16.32 2.46
N GLN A 82 1.36 15.50 1.46
CA GLN A 82 1.00 15.74 0.07
C GLN A 82 -0.52 15.76 -0.13
N GLU A 83 -1.25 14.79 0.42
CA GLU A 83 -2.72 14.75 0.34
C GLU A 83 -3.34 15.99 1.00
N VAL A 84 -2.87 16.40 2.19
CA VAL A 84 -3.33 17.64 2.84
C VAL A 84 -3.14 18.85 1.93
N ARG A 85 -1.99 18.96 1.26
CA ARG A 85 -1.70 20.07 0.34
C ARG A 85 -2.56 20.02 -0.91
N LEU A 86 -2.72 18.84 -1.50
CA LEU A 86 -3.56 18.62 -2.67
C LEU A 86 -5.01 19.01 -2.42
N ILE A 87 -5.55 18.63 -1.25
CA ILE A 87 -6.88 19.01 -0.79
C ILE A 87 -6.96 20.55 -0.66
N LYS A 88 -6.06 21.16 0.13
CA LYS A 88 -6.11 22.60 0.43
C LYS A 88 -5.89 23.51 -0.78
N THR A 89 -5.04 23.10 -1.73
CA THR A 89 -4.70 23.94 -2.89
C THR A 89 -5.74 23.85 -4.01
N GLY A 90 -6.67 22.89 -3.94
CA GLY A 90 -7.61 22.64 -5.03
C GLY A 90 -6.95 22.17 -6.33
N LYS A 91 -5.64 21.84 -6.30
CA LYS A 91 -4.92 21.26 -7.46
C LYS A 91 -5.38 19.83 -7.76
N TYR A 92 -6.19 19.23 -6.89
CA TYR A 92 -6.96 18.04 -7.23
C TYR A 92 -7.94 18.40 -8.34
N ARG A 93 -7.58 18.03 -9.58
CA ARG A 93 -8.42 18.25 -10.77
C ARG A 93 -9.86 17.75 -10.55
N GLU A 94 -10.01 16.67 -9.79
CA GLU A 94 -11.27 16.13 -9.28
C GLU A 94 -11.06 15.62 -7.85
N LEU A 95 -11.37 16.45 -6.84
CA LEU A 95 -11.31 16.07 -5.42
C LEU A 95 -12.45 15.10 -5.07
N GLN A 96 -12.33 13.89 -5.57
CA GLN A 96 -13.30 12.83 -5.38
C GLN A 96 -12.95 12.03 -4.14
N ARG A 97 -14.00 11.65 -3.39
CA ARG A 97 -13.91 10.75 -2.24
C ARG A 97 -13.15 9.46 -2.56
N LEU A 98 -13.32 8.93 -3.79
CA LEU A 98 -12.64 7.72 -4.24
C LEU A 98 -11.12 7.89 -4.33
N ASN A 99 -10.64 9.07 -4.72
CA ASN A 99 -9.21 9.34 -4.84
C ASN A 99 -8.57 9.44 -3.45
N VAL A 100 -9.20 10.17 -2.52
CA VAL A 100 -8.78 10.23 -1.11
C VAL A 100 -8.76 8.83 -0.48
N LYS A 101 -9.84 8.05 -0.65
CA LYS A 101 -9.93 6.68 -0.12
C LYS A 101 -8.85 5.77 -0.72
N ARG A 102 -8.54 5.92 -2.00
CA ARG A 102 -7.46 5.15 -2.65
C ARG A 102 -6.09 5.52 -2.09
N ALA A 103 -5.79 6.81 -1.95
CA ALA A 103 -4.53 7.27 -1.37
C ALA A 103 -4.34 6.75 0.06
N VAL A 104 -5.38 6.85 0.89
CA VAL A 104 -5.34 6.33 2.27
C VAL A 104 -5.20 4.81 2.32
N ARG A 105 -5.90 4.07 1.43
CA ARG A 105 -5.71 2.63 1.30
C ARG A 105 -4.26 2.27 0.96
N PHE A 106 -3.63 3.01 0.04
CA PHE A 106 -2.22 2.80 -0.26
C PHE A 106 -1.32 3.05 0.95
N MET A 107 -1.59 4.10 1.74
CA MET A 107 -0.86 4.35 2.99
C MET A 107 -0.95 3.18 3.99
N LEU A 108 -2.13 2.57 4.12
CA LEU A 108 -2.37 1.46 5.05
C LEU A 108 -1.79 0.13 4.52
N ASP A 109 -2.21 -0.27 3.33
CA ASP A 109 -2.03 -1.63 2.83
C ASP A 109 -0.68 -1.80 2.12
N ASN A 110 -0.33 -0.89 1.19
CA ASN A 110 0.88 -1.04 0.39
C ASN A 110 2.16 -0.80 1.19
N TYR A 111 2.11 0.12 2.15
CA TYR A 111 3.22 0.33 3.07
C TYR A 111 3.20 -0.63 4.27
N ALA A 112 2.13 -1.41 4.43
CA ALA A 112 1.89 -2.27 5.60
C ALA A 112 2.07 -1.51 6.92
N LEU A 113 1.51 -0.29 7.00
CA LEU A 113 1.87 0.71 8.01
C LEU A 113 1.78 0.20 9.46
N GLY A 114 0.70 -0.50 9.80
CA GLY A 114 0.51 -1.06 11.13
C GLY A 114 1.58 -2.09 11.51
N GLU A 115 1.95 -2.97 10.58
CA GLU A 115 3.01 -3.97 10.80
C GLU A 115 4.37 -3.30 10.98
N ARG A 116 4.65 -2.24 10.22
CA ARG A 116 5.93 -1.51 10.33
C ARG A 116 6.07 -0.81 11.67
N PHE A 117 5.01 -0.22 12.20
CA PHE A 117 5.03 0.33 13.56
C PHE A 117 5.33 -0.73 14.61
N VAL A 118 4.73 -1.92 14.51
CA VAL A 118 4.97 -3.04 15.45
C VAL A 118 6.42 -3.52 15.35
N LYS A 119 6.97 -3.65 14.13
CA LYS A 119 8.36 -4.05 13.91
C LYS A 119 9.36 -3.00 14.40
N ALA A 120 9.09 -1.72 14.17
CA ALA A 120 9.98 -0.64 14.58
C ALA A 120 9.90 -0.35 16.09
N SER A 121 8.74 -0.58 16.74
CA SER A 121 8.57 -0.29 18.17
C SER A 121 9.48 -1.13 19.07
N SER A 122 9.92 -2.32 18.62
CA SER A 122 10.88 -3.15 19.37
C SER A 122 12.27 -2.52 19.49
N PHE A 123 12.56 -1.47 18.70
CA PHE A 123 13.82 -0.72 18.75
C PHE A 123 13.73 0.55 19.61
N ALA A 124 12.54 0.89 20.12
CA ALA A 124 12.40 1.94 21.12
C ALA A 124 13.07 1.51 22.44
N PRO A 125 13.45 2.46 23.31
CA PRO A 125 13.86 2.13 24.68
C PRO A 125 12.82 1.25 25.36
N ALA A 126 13.25 0.25 26.14
CA ALA A 126 12.35 -0.74 26.74
C ALA A 126 11.19 -0.12 27.54
N SER A 127 11.41 1.01 28.21
CA SER A 127 10.39 1.75 28.96
C SER A 127 9.39 2.51 28.08
N GLN A 128 9.67 2.67 26.78
CA GLN A 128 8.90 3.47 25.83
C GLN A 128 8.27 2.64 24.70
N VAL A 129 8.51 1.33 24.64
CA VAL A 129 7.93 0.44 23.60
C VAL A 129 6.40 0.54 23.57
N VAL A 130 5.76 0.61 24.73
CA VAL A 130 4.29 0.76 24.84
C VAL A 130 3.85 2.09 24.24
N ALA A 131 4.52 3.20 24.58
CA ALA A 131 4.22 4.53 24.03
C ALA A 131 4.42 4.58 22.51
N ALA A 132 5.52 4.03 22.00
CA ALA A 132 5.77 3.90 20.57
C ALA A 132 4.65 3.12 19.88
N THR A 133 4.25 1.99 20.46
CA THR A 133 3.14 1.19 19.91
C THR A 133 1.83 1.99 19.89
N GLN A 134 1.53 2.74 20.95
CA GLN A 134 0.33 3.59 21.02
C GLN A 134 0.31 4.69 19.96
N TYR A 135 1.44 5.40 19.74
CA TYR A 135 1.52 6.41 18.67
C TYR A 135 1.35 5.79 17.29
N GLY A 136 1.95 4.62 17.05
CA GLY A 136 1.78 3.89 15.80
C GLY A 136 0.32 3.49 15.54
N GLN A 137 -0.36 2.95 16.55
CA GLN A 137 -1.78 2.59 16.43
C GLN A 137 -2.66 3.82 16.20
N ALA A 138 -2.44 4.91 16.93
CA ALA A 138 -3.19 6.15 16.74
C ALA A 138 -3.05 6.73 15.31
N ALA A 139 -1.87 6.60 14.70
CA ALA A 139 -1.66 6.97 13.30
C ALA A 139 -2.48 6.08 12.33
N VAL A 140 -2.47 4.76 12.55
CA VAL A 140 -3.24 3.80 11.74
C VAL A 140 -4.75 4.02 11.89
N GLU A 141 -5.23 4.21 13.11
CA GLU A 141 -6.64 4.46 13.41
C GLU A 141 -7.16 5.72 12.72
N GLY A 142 -6.38 6.80 12.69
CA GLY A 142 -6.76 8.03 11.97
C GLY A 142 -7.00 7.79 10.48
N LEU A 143 -6.17 6.96 9.84
CA LEU A 143 -6.34 6.57 8.43
C LEU A 143 -7.53 5.62 8.24
N ILE A 144 -7.74 4.65 9.14
CA ILE A 144 -8.91 3.76 9.10
C ILE A 144 -10.22 4.56 9.21
N GLN A 145 -10.28 5.56 10.09
CA GLN A 145 -11.46 6.42 10.23
C GLN A 145 -11.80 7.14 8.90
N ILE A 146 -10.79 7.59 8.14
CA ILE A 146 -11.02 8.16 6.80
C ILE A 146 -11.64 7.12 5.85
N MET A 147 -11.14 5.87 5.89
CA MET A 147 -11.65 4.77 5.07
C MET A 147 -13.10 4.42 5.37
N GLU A 148 -13.49 4.44 6.64
CA GLU A 148 -14.84 4.13 7.10
C GLU A 148 -15.83 5.27 6.86
N TYR A 149 -15.35 6.51 6.96
CA TYR A 149 -16.18 7.70 6.79
C TYR A 149 -16.74 7.83 5.36
N PHE A 150 -16.01 7.37 4.34
CA PHE A 150 -16.48 7.38 2.96
C PHE A 150 -17.06 6.01 2.55
N PRO A 151 -18.36 5.91 2.23
CA PRO A 151 -18.95 4.66 1.73
C PRO A 151 -18.31 4.28 0.39
N ASP A 152 -18.17 2.98 0.11
CA ASP A 152 -17.57 2.44 -1.12
C ASP A 152 -18.37 2.71 -2.42
N LYS A 153 -19.46 3.45 -2.34
CA LYS A 153 -20.33 3.69 -3.49
C LYS A 153 -19.60 4.57 -4.50
N LEU A 154 -19.56 4.10 -5.74
CA LEU A 154 -18.96 4.72 -6.92
C LEU A 154 -19.77 5.94 -7.42
N VAL A 155 -20.26 6.79 -6.51
CA VAL A 155 -20.78 8.08 -6.91
C VAL A 155 -19.61 9.05 -6.78
N ALA A 156 -19.07 9.47 -7.93
CA ALA A 156 -18.06 10.52 -8.02
C ALA A 156 -18.70 11.83 -7.56
N ASN A 157 -18.76 12.00 -6.24
CA ASN A 157 -19.20 13.22 -5.59
C ASN A 157 -17.98 13.89 -4.97
N ASP A 158 -17.92 15.21 -5.10
CA ASP A 158 -16.96 16.02 -4.39
C ASP A 158 -17.12 15.85 -2.86
N LEU A 159 -16.06 16.16 -2.13
CA LEU A 159 -16.13 16.31 -0.69
C LEU A 159 -16.94 17.56 -0.35
N THR A 160 -17.83 17.45 0.65
CA THR A 160 -18.36 18.67 1.27
C THR A 160 -17.26 19.33 2.11
N SER A 161 -17.40 20.63 2.40
CA SER A 161 -16.41 21.35 3.23
C SER A 161 -16.19 20.72 4.61
N GLU A 162 -17.22 20.11 5.19
CA GLU A 162 -17.10 19.39 6.47
C GLU A 162 -16.27 18.12 6.33
N GLN A 163 -16.51 17.35 5.27
CA GLN A 163 -15.74 16.14 4.97
C GLN A 163 -14.28 16.46 4.67
N GLU A 164 -14.02 17.56 3.95
CA GLU A 164 -12.68 18.05 3.68
C GLU A 164 -11.92 18.36 4.99
N LYS A 165 -12.56 19.11 5.90
CA LYS A 165 -11.97 19.44 7.22
C LYS A 165 -11.70 18.19 8.04
N PHE A 166 -12.61 17.22 8.03
CA PHE A 166 -12.43 15.95 8.70
C PHE A 166 -11.19 15.20 8.17
N VAL A 167 -11.07 15.06 6.86
CA VAL A 167 -9.93 14.38 6.22
C VAL A 167 -8.61 15.10 6.54
N ILE A 168 -8.58 16.43 6.41
CA ILE A 168 -7.37 17.21 6.72
C ILE A 168 -6.97 17.01 8.19
N ALA A 169 -7.93 17.04 9.12
CA ALA A 169 -7.65 16.85 10.54
C ALA A 169 -7.12 15.44 10.84
N ALA A 170 -7.71 14.41 10.23
CA ALA A 170 -7.27 13.03 10.41
C ALA A 170 -5.85 12.79 9.82
N LEU A 171 -5.56 13.32 8.62
CA LEU A 171 -4.22 13.26 8.02
C LEU A 171 -3.18 14.02 8.85
N ALA A 172 -3.52 15.21 9.37
CA ALA A 172 -2.63 15.98 10.25
C ALA A 172 -2.38 15.27 11.60
N SER A 173 -3.40 14.60 12.15
CA SER A 173 -3.25 13.76 13.33
C SER A 173 -2.31 12.57 13.07
N THR A 174 -2.43 11.96 11.90
CA THR A 174 -1.55 10.86 11.46
C THR A 174 -0.09 11.32 11.39
N ASP A 175 0.17 12.44 10.73
CA ASP A 175 1.49 13.08 10.63
C ASP A 175 2.11 13.35 12.02
N LYS A 176 1.32 13.93 12.92
CA LYS A 176 1.76 14.22 14.30
C LYS A 176 2.10 12.96 15.08
N ASN A 177 1.29 11.90 14.96
CA ASN A 177 1.56 10.63 15.65
C ASN A 177 2.79 9.93 15.08
N ILE A 178 3.05 10.03 13.77
CA ILE A 178 4.31 9.57 13.17
C ILE A 178 5.50 10.34 13.76
N ASP A 179 5.40 11.65 13.96
CA ASP A 179 6.48 12.43 14.60
C ASP A 179 6.73 12.02 16.05
N LEU A 180 5.67 11.83 16.82
CA LEU A 180 5.77 11.33 18.19
C LEU A 180 6.42 9.94 18.22
N PHE A 181 6.01 9.04 17.33
CA PHE A 181 6.64 7.72 17.17
C PHE A 181 8.14 7.85 16.86
N CYS A 182 8.51 8.64 15.85
CA CYS A 182 9.88 8.81 15.41
C CYS A 182 10.78 9.42 16.49
N SER A 183 10.23 10.25 17.38
CA SER A 183 10.99 10.82 18.49
C SER A 183 11.48 9.80 19.51
N LEU A 184 10.90 8.59 19.52
CA LEU A 184 11.29 7.47 20.39
C LEU A 184 12.23 6.48 19.69
N MET A 185 12.54 6.69 18.41
CA MET A 185 13.37 5.80 17.61
C MET A 185 14.86 6.14 17.74
N PRO A 186 15.77 5.17 17.52
CA PRO A 186 17.21 5.44 17.50
C PRO A 186 17.56 6.57 16.52
N PRO A 187 18.22 7.66 16.96
CA PRO A 187 18.40 8.87 16.16
C PRO A 187 19.26 8.63 14.91
N ALA A 188 20.24 7.74 14.99
CA ALA A 188 21.09 7.39 13.85
C ALA A 188 20.30 6.70 12.72
N ALA A 189 19.40 5.77 13.08
CA ALA A 189 18.56 5.08 12.10
C ALA A 189 17.53 6.04 11.49
N LEU A 190 16.94 6.91 12.31
CA LEU A 190 16.01 7.93 11.83
C LEU A 190 16.69 8.93 10.88
N ALA A 191 17.91 9.36 11.19
CA ALA A 191 18.69 10.25 10.33
C ALA A 191 19.04 9.59 8.99
N ALA A 192 19.42 8.32 9.00
CA ALA A 192 19.71 7.56 7.78
C ALA A 192 18.46 7.46 6.87
N ALA A 193 17.32 7.08 7.43
CA ALA A 193 16.07 6.99 6.67
C ALA A 193 15.63 8.35 6.10
N LYS A 194 15.79 9.45 6.86
CA LYS A 194 15.50 10.81 6.38
C LYS A 194 16.43 11.24 5.26
N ALA A 195 17.73 11.01 5.41
CA ALA A 195 18.71 11.34 4.38
C ALA A 195 18.42 10.61 3.05
N GLN A 196 18.05 9.33 3.14
CA GLN A 196 17.64 8.55 1.97
C GLN A 196 16.41 9.15 1.28
N ILE A 197 15.38 9.55 2.04
CA ILE A 197 14.18 10.20 1.48
C ILE A 197 14.54 11.53 0.81
N GLU A 198 15.37 12.36 1.46
CA GLU A 198 15.80 13.65 0.91
C GLU A 198 16.57 13.48 -0.40
N GLU A 199 17.46 12.48 -0.47
CA GLU A 199 18.20 12.13 -1.69
C GLU A 199 17.25 11.65 -2.80
N GLU A 200 16.37 10.69 -2.50
CA GLU A 200 15.40 10.16 -3.47
C GLU A 200 14.46 11.27 -3.98
N ASN A 201 14.01 12.18 -3.11
CA ASN A 201 13.18 13.32 -3.52
C ASN A 201 13.94 14.30 -4.41
N LYS A 202 15.21 14.57 -4.10
CA LYS A 202 16.04 15.44 -4.93
C LYS A 202 16.26 14.86 -6.32
N LEU A 203 16.50 13.55 -6.42
CA LEU A 203 16.65 12.86 -7.71
C LEU A 203 15.33 12.90 -8.49
N ASN A 204 14.20 12.61 -7.85
CA ASN A 204 12.88 12.70 -8.47
C ASN A 204 12.58 14.12 -9.00
N ASP A 205 12.93 15.16 -8.24
CA ASP A 205 12.76 16.55 -8.66
C ASP A 205 13.63 16.91 -9.87
N GLN A 206 14.85 16.36 -9.94
CA GLN A 206 15.76 16.55 -11.07
C GLN A 206 15.21 15.84 -12.32
N GLU A 207 14.89 14.55 -12.22
CA GLU A 207 14.32 13.76 -13.31
C GLU A 207 13.02 14.38 -13.85
N TYR A 208 12.16 14.87 -12.96
CA TYR A 208 10.90 15.50 -13.37
C TYR A 208 11.14 16.78 -14.20
N ARG A 209 12.11 17.62 -13.81
CA ARG A 209 12.46 18.85 -14.53
C ARG A 209 13.04 18.57 -15.91
N GLU A 210 13.81 17.50 -16.04
CA GLU A 210 14.41 17.07 -17.32
C GLU A 210 13.35 16.56 -18.31
N VAL A 211 12.31 15.87 -17.83
CA VAL A 211 11.28 15.26 -18.69
C VAL A 211 10.15 16.22 -19.06
N ASN A 212 9.78 17.16 -18.18
CA ASN A 212 8.57 17.97 -18.34
C ASN A 212 8.82 19.45 -18.68
N ASP A 213 9.94 19.77 -19.36
CA ASP A 213 10.29 21.12 -19.86
C ASP A 213 10.14 22.24 -18.81
N GLY A 214 10.41 21.94 -17.53
CA GLY A 214 10.31 22.91 -16.44
C GLY A 214 8.88 23.26 -16.00
N SER A 215 7.85 22.50 -16.39
CA SER A 215 6.53 22.63 -15.77
C SER A 215 6.57 22.30 -14.27
N ASP A 216 5.81 23.04 -13.46
CA ASP A 216 5.87 22.92 -12.00
C ASP A 216 5.32 21.58 -11.50
N LEU A 217 6.03 20.97 -10.54
CA LEU A 217 5.56 19.81 -9.78
C LEU A 217 4.23 20.14 -9.10
N ILE A 218 3.20 19.36 -9.42
CA ILE A 218 1.85 19.51 -8.82
C ILE A 218 1.94 19.44 -7.28
N ASN A 219 2.91 18.66 -6.76
CA ASN A 219 3.11 18.39 -5.33
C ASN A 219 4.41 18.94 -4.72
N MET A 220 5.03 19.99 -5.26
CA MET A 220 6.32 20.48 -4.72
C MET A 220 6.20 20.88 -3.22
N PRO A 221 7.01 20.35 -2.28
CA PRO A 221 6.93 20.74 -0.87
C PRO A 221 7.10 22.26 -0.74
N SER A 222 6.35 22.91 0.17
CA SER A 222 6.53 24.34 0.40
C SER A 222 7.96 24.58 0.86
N SER A 223 8.73 25.40 0.11
CA SER A 223 10.02 25.90 0.59
C SER A 223 9.79 26.50 1.97
N LYS A 224 10.45 25.94 2.99
CA LYS A 224 10.62 26.65 4.26
C LYS A 224 11.58 27.80 4.08
#